data_AF-A0A164DMS5-F1
#
_entry.id   AF-A0A164DMS5-F1
#
_cell.length_a   1.000
_cell.length_b   1.000
_cell.length_c   1.000
_cell.angle_alpha   90.00
_cell.angle_beta   90.00
_cell.angle_gamma   90.00
#
_symmetry.space_group_name_H-M   'P 1'
#
loop_
_entity.id
_entity.type
_entity.pdbx_description
1 polymer ?
#
loop_
_entity_poly.entity_id
_entity_poly.type
_entity_poly.pdbx_seq_one_letter_code
_entity_poly.pdbx_strand_id
1 'polypeptide(L)'
;HQSFNNRVVFVSNQTPGDRLSPIEWDNAMQNFNSFFSELSKMPIKSLQLTKEVLNSRESLHITIQGLEATIQAHLMKMEELRKIEEIIALHKEHVNANKNFEITVKVPKKKRMEVDTNQTALNCSKCEVTCHYPCNPFWPMSLCPAFWQLESTGSSFSLVRNLFISAVGMGGGHACKVCPENCAT
;
A
#
# COMPACT_ATOMS: atom_id res chain seq x y z
N HIS A 1 41.73 -0.73 -2.52
CA HIS A 1 41.25 -1.77 -1.59
C HIS A 1 41.15 -1.13 -0.21
N GLN A 2 39.94 -0.88 0.28
CA GLN A 2 39.71 -0.27 1.59
C GLN A 2 39.46 -1.39 2.60
N SER A 3 40.29 -1.46 3.64
CA SER A 3 40.18 -2.48 4.68
C SER A 3 39.52 -1.88 5.92
N PHE A 4 38.25 -2.20 6.14
CA PHE A 4 37.56 -1.89 7.38
C PHE A 4 37.86 -3.03 8.37
N ASN A 5 38.75 -2.77 9.32
CA ASN A 5 39.15 -3.78 10.30
C ASN A 5 38.00 -3.99 11.31
N ASN A 6 37.07 -4.87 10.99
CA ASN A 6 35.89 -5.21 11.82
C ASN A 6 36.22 -6.14 13.00
N ARG A 7 37.47 -6.11 13.51
CA ARG A 7 37.94 -6.98 14.60
C ARG A 7 37.17 -6.79 15.93
N VAL A 8 36.34 -5.75 16.01
CA VAL A 8 35.44 -5.44 17.13
C VAL A 8 34.35 -6.50 17.36
N VAL A 9 33.93 -7.27 16.35
CA VAL A 9 32.73 -8.14 16.47
C VAL A 9 33.05 -9.58 16.91
N PHE A 10 34.31 -10.03 16.80
CA PHE A 10 34.70 -11.42 17.14
C PHE A 10 35.76 -11.46 18.24
N VAL A 11 35.46 -10.89 19.40
CA VAL A 11 36.19 -11.19 20.63
C VAL A 11 35.18 -11.52 21.72
N SER A 12 34.77 -12.79 21.76
CA SER A 12 33.95 -13.33 22.85
C SER A 12 34.76 -13.68 24.10
N ASN A 13 36.08 -13.42 24.13
CA ASN A 13 36.95 -13.71 25.26
C ASN A 13 37.82 -12.49 25.60
N GLN A 14 37.22 -11.37 26.02
CA GLN A 14 37.99 -10.22 26.47
C GLN A 14 38.72 -10.55 27.77
N THR A 15 40.04 -10.64 27.72
CA THR A 15 40.89 -10.37 28.90
C THR A 15 40.82 -8.86 29.20
N PRO A 16 40.89 -8.43 30.47
CA PRO A 16 40.84 -7.01 30.82
C PRO A 16 42.10 -6.32 30.26
N GLY A 17 41.99 -5.74 29.06
CA GLY A 17 43.14 -5.21 28.31
C GLY A 17 42.96 -5.22 26.80
N ASP A 18 41.98 -5.96 26.27
CA ASP A 18 41.68 -6.09 24.83
C ASP A 18 40.94 -4.86 24.24
N ARG A 19 41.36 -3.66 24.68
CA ARG A 19 41.01 -2.40 24.01
C ARG A 19 41.82 -2.34 22.72
N LEU A 20 41.16 -2.01 21.61
CA LEU A 20 41.85 -1.72 20.34
C LEU A 20 43.09 -0.88 20.64
N SER A 21 44.25 -1.32 20.14
CA SER A 21 45.45 -0.52 20.28
C SER A 21 45.21 0.84 19.62
N PRO A 22 45.76 1.94 20.17
CA PRO A 22 45.64 3.27 19.55
C PRO A 22 46.01 3.26 18.06
N ILE A 23 46.98 2.42 17.69
CA ILE A 23 47.44 2.21 16.31
C ILE A 23 46.34 1.59 15.43
N GLU A 24 45.58 0.62 15.92
CA GLU A 24 44.45 0.02 15.17
C GLU A 24 43.33 1.02 14.95
N TRP A 25 43.04 1.87 15.94
CA TRP A 25 42.04 2.93 15.83
C TRP A 25 42.46 4.01 14.82
N ASP A 26 43.70 4.47 14.89
CA ASP A 26 44.25 5.48 13.97
C ASP A 26 44.25 4.98 12.53
N ASN A 27 44.63 3.72 12.32
CA ASN A 27 44.60 3.08 11.00
C ASN A 27 43.17 2.94 10.46
N ALA A 28 42.20 2.55 11.30
CA ALA A 28 40.80 2.47 10.89
C ALA A 28 40.25 3.86 10.52
N MET A 29 40.56 4.89 11.30
CA MET A 29 40.11 6.26 11.05
C MET A 29 40.71 6.85 9.77
N GLN A 30 41.98 6.58 9.48
CA GLN A 30 42.61 6.97 8.21
C GLN A 30 41.92 6.30 7.01
N ASN A 31 41.57 5.01 7.14
CA ASN A 31 40.82 4.30 6.09
C ASN A 31 39.40 4.89 5.90
N PHE A 32 38.69 5.22 6.98
CA PHE A 32 37.39 5.90 6.88
C PHE A 32 37.51 7.29 6.24
N ASN A 33 38.52 8.08 6.61
CA ASN A 33 38.78 9.37 5.98
C ASN A 33 39.03 9.24 4.48
N SER A 34 39.82 8.25 4.06
CA SER A 34 40.04 7.95 2.64
C SER A 34 38.75 7.53 1.95
N PHE A 35 37.94 6.67 2.57
CA PHE A 35 36.64 6.25 2.05
C PHE A 35 35.70 7.41 1.82
N PHE A 36 35.49 8.28 2.82
CA PHE A 36 34.59 9.42 2.68
C PHE A 36 35.12 10.46 1.69
N SER A 37 36.44 10.65 1.59
CA SER A 37 37.08 11.48 0.56
C SER A 37 36.81 10.95 -0.84
N GLU A 38 36.93 9.64 -1.07
CA GLU A 38 36.60 9.01 -2.35
C GLU A 38 35.08 9.06 -2.63
N LEU A 39 34.25 8.76 -1.63
CA LEU A 39 32.79 8.81 -1.75
C LEU A 39 32.29 10.21 -2.11
N SER A 40 32.90 11.26 -1.55
CA SER A 40 32.56 12.66 -1.86
C SER A 40 32.82 13.04 -3.32
N LYS A 41 33.74 12.34 -3.99
CA LYS A 41 34.11 12.56 -5.41
C LYS A 41 33.30 11.67 -6.35
N MET A 42 32.62 10.64 -5.83
CA MET A 42 31.78 9.79 -6.66
C MET A 42 30.56 10.58 -7.15
N PRO A 43 30.18 10.43 -8.43
CA PRO A 43 28.98 11.07 -8.94
C PRO A 43 27.75 10.52 -8.21
N ILE A 44 26.90 11.41 -7.73
CA ILE A 44 25.63 11.03 -7.10
C ILE A 44 24.78 10.34 -8.16
N LYS A 45 24.37 9.10 -7.88
CA LYS A 45 23.37 8.39 -8.70
C LYS A 45 21.99 8.64 -8.11
N SER A 46 21.08 9.17 -8.93
CA SER A 46 19.70 9.34 -8.52
C SER A 46 19.03 7.98 -8.31
N LEU A 47 18.32 7.82 -7.19
CA LEU A 47 17.46 6.67 -6.91
C LEU A 47 16.01 6.91 -7.32
N GLN A 48 15.73 8.00 -8.02
CA GLN A 48 14.37 8.40 -8.39
C GLN A 48 13.65 7.33 -9.21
N LEU A 49 14.29 6.82 -10.28
CA LEU A 49 13.70 5.78 -11.12
C LEU A 49 13.41 4.50 -10.33
N THR A 50 14.32 4.10 -9.44
CA THR A 50 14.11 2.93 -8.57
C THR A 50 12.88 3.14 -7.68
N LYS A 51 12.74 4.32 -7.08
CA LYS A 51 11.58 4.67 -6.24
C LYS A 51 10.27 4.67 -7.04
N GLU A 52 10.27 5.27 -8.23
CA GLU A 52 9.09 5.33 -9.11
C GLU A 52 8.65 3.92 -9.56
N VAL A 53 9.58 3.06 -9.94
CA VAL A 53 9.29 1.67 -10.32
C VAL A 53 8.71 0.89 -9.14
N LEU A 54 9.27 1.03 -7.94
CA LEU A 54 8.75 0.36 -6.74
C LEU A 54 7.33 0.83 -6.42
N ASN A 55 7.08 2.14 -6.46
CA ASN A 55 5.74 2.69 -6.23
C ASN A 55 4.72 2.24 -7.29
N SER A 56 5.14 2.20 -8.57
CA SER A 56 4.28 1.74 -9.66
C SER A 56 3.92 0.26 -9.51
N ARG A 57 4.89 -0.58 -9.11
CA ARG A 57 4.66 -2.01 -8.87
C ARG A 57 3.70 -2.23 -7.71
N GLU A 58 3.88 -1.50 -6.62
CA GLU A 58 2.99 -1.57 -5.46
C GLU A 58 1.56 -1.14 -5.82
N SER A 59 1.41 -0.02 -6.54
CA SER A 59 0.11 0.43 -7.02
C SER A 59 -0.56 -0.62 -7.92
N LEU A 60 0.19 -1.24 -8.83
CA LEU A 60 -0.35 -2.26 -9.72
C LEU A 60 -0.78 -3.51 -8.94
N HIS A 61 0.00 -3.93 -7.96
CA HIS A 61 -0.33 -5.06 -7.09
C HIS A 61 -1.66 -4.85 -6.37
N ILE A 62 -1.84 -3.67 -5.75
CA ILE A 62 -3.09 -3.30 -5.07
C ILE A 62 -4.27 -3.28 -6.05
N THR A 63 -4.09 -2.71 -7.24
CA THR A 63 -5.14 -2.68 -8.27
C THR A 63 -5.54 -4.10 -8.70
N ILE A 64 -4.56 -5.00 -8.89
CA ILE A 64 -4.84 -6.40 -9.25
C ILE A 64 -5.64 -7.11 -8.15
N GLN A 65 -5.27 -6.96 -6.88
CA GLN A 65 -6.02 -7.52 -5.75
C GLN A 65 -7.45 -6.98 -5.70
N GLY A 66 -7.62 -5.68 -5.94
CA GLY A 66 -8.92 -5.05 -6.04
C GLY A 66 -9.78 -5.62 -7.16
N LEU A 67 -9.22 -5.77 -8.36
CA LEU A 67 -9.90 -6.36 -9.51
C LEU A 67 -10.31 -7.80 -9.26
N GLU A 68 -9.45 -8.61 -8.64
CA GLU A 68 -9.77 -9.99 -8.28
C GLU A 68 -11.01 -10.05 -7.37
N ALA A 69 -11.06 -9.20 -6.34
CA ALA A 69 -12.22 -9.11 -5.46
C ALA A 69 -13.49 -8.65 -6.19
N THR A 70 -13.38 -7.69 -7.13
CA THR A 70 -14.51 -7.25 -7.95
C THR A 70 -15.03 -8.36 -8.86
N ILE A 71 -14.14 -9.11 -9.52
CA ILE A 71 -14.50 -10.24 -10.38
C ILE A 71 -15.26 -11.28 -9.57
N GLN A 72 -14.75 -11.65 -8.39
CA GLN A 72 -15.44 -12.61 -7.50
C GLN A 72 -16.83 -12.11 -7.09
N ALA A 73 -16.97 -10.82 -6.75
CA ALA A 73 -18.27 -10.23 -6.42
C ALA A 73 -19.25 -10.28 -7.60
N HIS A 74 -18.78 -9.98 -8.82
CA HIS A 74 -19.60 -10.04 -10.02
C HIS A 74 -20.04 -11.48 -10.33
N LEU A 75 -19.15 -12.46 -10.24
CA LEU A 75 -19.47 -13.88 -10.44
C LEU A 75 -20.53 -14.36 -9.44
N MET A 76 -20.41 -13.98 -8.16
CA MET A 76 -21.44 -14.29 -7.16
C MET A 76 -22.79 -13.66 -7.49
N LYS A 77 -22.81 -12.42 -8.01
CA LYS A 77 -24.06 -11.76 -8.40
C LYS A 77 -24.69 -12.40 -9.63
N MET A 78 -23.89 -12.82 -10.62
CA MET A 78 -24.39 -13.56 -11.78
C MET A 78 -25.05 -14.87 -11.37
N GLU A 79 -24.44 -15.60 -10.43
CA GLU A 79 -25.01 -16.84 -9.90
C GLU A 79 -26.30 -16.62 -9.10
N GLU A 80 -26.40 -15.51 -8.35
CA GLU A 80 -27.65 -15.09 -7.70
C GLU A 80 -28.77 -14.85 -8.72
N LEU A 81 -28.50 -14.08 -9.78
CA LEU A 81 -29.47 -13.79 -10.84
C LEU A 81 -29.92 -15.05 -11.57
N ARG A 82 -28.98 -15.94 -11.92
CA ARG A 82 -29.27 -17.22 -12.57
C ARG A 82 -30.23 -18.07 -11.74
N LYS A 83 -30.05 -18.14 -10.42
CA LYS A 83 -30.97 -18.84 -9.51
C LYS A 83 -32.35 -18.18 -9.45
N ILE A 84 -32.42 -16.85 -9.47
CA ILE A 84 -33.69 -16.14 -9.50
C ILE A 84 -34.45 -16.48 -10.80
N GLU A 85 -33.78 -16.50 -11.95
CA GLU A 85 -34.35 -16.89 -13.23
C GLU A 85 -34.90 -18.33 -13.21
N GLU A 86 -34.15 -19.28 -12.66
CA GLU A 86 -34.60 -20.67 -12.51
C GLU A 86 -35.87 -20.78 -11.65
N ILE A 87 -35.93 -20.01 -10.55
CA ILE A 87 -37.09 -20.03 -9.66
C ILE A 87 -38.30 -19.39 -10.33
N ILE A 88 -38.12 -18.31 -11.09
CA ILE A 88 -39.18 -17.68 -11.89
C ILE A 88 -39.71 -18.66 -12.93
N ALA A 89 -38.83 -19.41 -13.60
CA ALA A 89 -39.21 -20.42 -14.57
C ALA A 89 -40.01 -21.57 -13.93
N LEU A 90 -39.62 -22.02 -12.73
CA LEU A 90 -40.35 -23.04 -11.97
C LEU A 90 -41.74 -22.57 -11.54
N HIS A 91 -41.89 -21.29 -11.17
CA HIS A 91 -43.14 -20.70 -10.67
C HIS A 91 -43.92 -19.94 -11.74
N LYS A 92 -43.71 -20.27 -13.03
CA LYS A 92 -44.29 -19.56 -14.17
C LYS A 92 -45.81 -19.41 -14.09
N GLU A 93 -46.53 -20.41 -13.59
CA GLU A 93 -47.99 -20.32 -13.43
C GLU A 93 -48.41 -19.31 -12.38
N HIS A 94 -47.69 -19.23 -11.25
CA HIS A 94 -47.96 -18.23 -10.21
C HIS A 94 -47.66 -16.81 -10.73
N VAL A 95 -46.55 -16.65 -11.45
CA VAL A 95 -46.18 -15.38 -12.11
C VAL A 95 -47.26 -14.96 -13.11
N ASN A 96 -47.70 -15.86 -13.99
CA ASN A 96 -48.73 -15.60 -14.99
C ASN A 96 -50.10 -15.29 -14.38
N ALA A 97 -50.42 -15.94 -13.25
CA ALA A 97 -51.65 -15.69 -12.49
C ALA A 97 -51.56 -14.45 -11.59
N ASN A 98 -50.45 -13.69 -11.63
CA ASN A 98 -50.18 -12.53 -10.78
C ASN A 98 -50.36 -12.83 -9.28
N LYS A 99 -49.98 -14.05 -8.87
CA LYS A 99 -50.04 -14.50 -7.48
C LYS A 99 -48.69 -14.25 -6.80
N ASN A 100 -48.74 -13.78 -5.56
CA ASN A 100 -47.54 -13.61 -4.74
C ASN A 100 -46.95 -14.98 -4.37
N PHE A 101 -45.61 -15.08 -4.37
CA PHE A 101 -44.87 -16.24 -3.87
C PHE A 101 -43.56 -15.77 -3.23
N GLU A 102 -43.04 -16.55 -2.30
CA GLU A 102 -41.77 -16.27 -1.62
C GLU A 102 -40.67 -17.17 -2.15
N ILE A 103 -39.44 -16.63 -2.22
CA ILE A 103 -38.26 -17.37 -2.68
C ILE A 103 -37.11 -17.14 -1.71
N THR A 104 -36.28 -18.16 -1.54
CA THR A 104 -35.05 -18.06 -0.75
C THR A 104 -33.85 -18.18 -1.66
N VAL A 105 -33.07 -17.11 -1.77
CA VAL A 105 -31.83 -17.06 -2.55
C VAL A 105 -30.67 -16.67 -1.65
N LYS A 106 -29.49 -17.26 -1.90
CA LYS A 106 -28.27 -16.88 -1.19
C LYS A 106 -27.74 -15.59 -1.81
N VAL A 107 -27.64 -14.54 -1.01
CA VAL A 107 -27.11 -13.23 -1.42
C VAL A 107 -25.75 -12.97 -0.76
N PRO A 108 -24.75 -12.47 -1.50
CA PRO A 108 -23.49 -12.06 -0.91
C PRO A 108 -23.72 -10.84 -0.01
N LYS A 109 -23.10 -10.85 1.18
CA LYS A 109 -23.15 -9.73 2.14
C LYS A 109 -21.74 -9.29 2.50
N LYS A 110 -21.57 -7.97 2.63
CA LYS A 110 -20.33 -7.40 3.15
C LYS A 110 -20.18 -7.76 4.63
N LYS A 111 -18.97 -8.19 5.01
CA LYS A 111 -18.63 -8.54 6.39
C LYS A 111 -17.61 -7.53 6.90
N ARG A 112 -17.87 -6.96 8.09
CA ARG A 112 -16.85 -6.19 8.82
C ARG A 112 -15.96 -7.17 9.58
N MET A 113 -14.66 -6.91 9.55
CA MET A 113 -13.64 -7.69 10.25
C MET A 113 -12.84 -6.75 11.14
N GLU A 114 -12.48 -7.23 12.32
CA GLU A 114 -11.54 -6.51 13.18
C GLU A 114 -10.17 -6.52 12.51
N VAL A 115 -9.50 -5.38 12.57
CA VAL A 115 -8.14 -5.19 12.03
C VAL A 115 -7.18 -5.32 13.19
N ASP A 116 -6.09 -6.06 12.99
CA ASP A 116 -5.03 -6.19 13.98
C ASP A 116 -4.48 -4.81 14.41
N THR A 117 -4.07 -4.70 15.68
CA THR A 117 -3.62 -3.44 16.29
C THR A 117 -2.46 -2.76 15.56
N ASN A 118 -1.67 -3.52 14.80
CA ASN A 118 -0.50 -3.02 14.07
C ASN A 118 -0.77 -2.77 12.57
N GLN A 119 -2.03 -2.85 12.14
CA GLN A 119 -2.42 -2.70 10.74
C GLN A 119 -3.50 -1.63 10.58
N THR A 120 -3.68 -1.16 9.35
CA THR A 120 -4.76 -0.24 9.02
C THR A 120 -5.44 -0.69 7.73
N ALA A 121 -6.75 -0.56 7.68
CA ALA A 121 -7.53 -0.74 6.46
C ALA A 121 -7.96 0.65 5.96
N LEU A 122 -7.72 0.92 4.68
CA LEU A 122 -8.23 2.13 4.03
C LEU A 122 -9.49 1.77 3.27
N ASN A 123 -10.61 2.38 3.65
CA ASN A 123 -11.93 2.08 3.11
C ASN A 123 -12.47 3.26 2.30
N CYS A 124 -13.23 2.98 1.25
CA CYS A 124 -14.01 3.99 0.58
C CYS A 124 -15.38 4.14 1.26
N SER A 125 -15.74 5.35 1.70
CA SER A 125 -17.02 5.62 2.35
C SER A 125 -18.22 5.52 1.39
N LYS A 126 -18.04 5.91 0.12
CA LYS A 126 -19.11 5.83 -0.89
C LYS A 126 -19.39 4.41 -1.36
N CYS A 127 -18.32 3.71 -1.71
CA CYS A 127 -18.40 2.35 -2.23
C CYS A 127 -18.57 1.33 -1.08
N GLU A 128 -18.31 1.73 0.17
CA GLU A 128 -18.33 0.89 1.39
C GLU A 128 -17.52 -0.41 1.20
N VAL A 129 -16.32 -0.29 0.65
CA VAL A 129 -15.39 -1.40 0.42
C VAL A 129 -13.99 -1.04 0.91
N THR A 130 -13.21 -2.06 1.23
CA THR A 130 -11.80 -1.90 1.58
C THR A 130 -11.00 -1.68 0.30
N CYS A 131 -10.35 -0.51 0.20
CA CYS A 131 -9.49 -0.14 -0.91
C CYS A 131 -8.08 -0.70 -0.79
N HIS A 132 -7.57 -0.81 0.44
CA HIS A 132 -6.26 -1.41 0.70
C HIS A 132 -6.19 -1.96 2.12
N TYR A 133 -5.73 -3.20 2.23
CA TYR A 133 -5.44 -3.88 3.48
C TYR A 133 -4.46 -5.04 3.24
N PRO A 134 -3.42 -5.22 4.08
CA PRO A 134 -3.02 -4.33 5.17
C PRO A 134 -2.28 -3.09 4.65
N CYS A 135 -2.65 -1.91 5.16
CA CYS A 135 -1.93 -0.67 4.90
C CYS A 135 -0.98 -0.35 6.05
N ASN A 136 0.12 0.32 5.73
CA ASN A 136 1.08 0.81 6.72
C ASN A 136 0.40 1.84 7.64
N PRO A 137 0.34 1.61 8.97
CA PRO A 137 -0.34 2.50 9.90
C PRO A 137 0.36 3.85 10.08
N PHE A 138 1.63 3.95 9.72
CA PHE A 138 2.42 5.17 9.85
C PHE A 138 2.29 6.11 8.64
N TRP A 139 1.61 5.68 7.58
CA TRP A 139 1.43 6.50 6.37
C TRP A 139 0.04 7.13 6.35
N PRO A 140 -0.08 8.47 6.19
CA PRO A 140 -1.38 9.10 5.96
C PRO A 140 -2.04 8.54 4.69
N MET A 141 -3.37 8.51 4.67
CA MET A 141 -4.19 7.95 3.58
C MET A 141 -3.79 8.46 2.19
N SER A 142 -3.37 9.73 2.09
CA SER A 142 -2.92 10.37 0.84
C SER A 142 -1.57 9.90 0.30
N LEU A 143 -0.79 9.16 1.09
CA LEU A 143 0.49 8.56 0.67
C LEU A 143 0.35 7.07 0.33
N CYS A 144 -0.83 6.48 0.51
CA CYS A 144 -1.07 5.11 0.10
C CYS A 144 -1.17 5.00 -1.43
N PRO A 145 -0.43 4.07 -2.08
CA PRO A 145 -0.47 3.91 -3.54
C PRO A 145 -1.86 3.55 -4.11
N ALA A 146 -2.77 3.06 -3.26
CA ALA A 146 -4.16 2.75 -3.59
C ALA A 146 -5.01 3.98 -3.93
N PHE A 147 -4.56 5.19 -3.58
CA PHE A 147 -5.28 6.43 -3.82
C PHE A 147 -4.55 7.26 -4.88
N TRP A 148 -5.31 7.96 -5.73
CA TRP A 148 -4.74 8.95 -6.63
C TRP A 148 -4.23 10.14 -5.80
N GLN A 149 -2.99 10.56 -6.04
CA GLN A 149 -2.54 11.86 -5.56
C GLN A 149 -3.40 12.92 -6.27
N LEU A 150 -4.02 13.84 -5.52
CA LEU A 150 -4.56 15.05 -6.13
C LEU A 150 -3.39 15.76 -6.79
N GLU A 151 -3.31 15.68 -8.12
CA GLU A 151 -2.45 16.56 -8.89
C GLU A 151 -3.02 17.96 -8.71
N SER A 152 -2.40 18.75 -7.84
CA SER A 152 -2.66 20.18 -7.79
C SER A 152 -2.24 20.73 -9.15
N THR A 153 -3.22 21.14 -9.94
CA THR A 153 -3.02 21.88 -11.18
C THR A 153 -2.10 23.08 -10.92
N GLY A 154 -0.96 23.09 -11.60
CA GLY A 154 -0.13 24.26 -11.88
C GLY A 154 0.34 25.12 -10.71
N SER A 155 1.58 24.94 -10.27
CA SER A 155 2.53 26.06 -10.18
C SER A 155 3.95 25.52 -9.95
N SER A 156 4.87 26.08 -10.72
CA SER A 156 6.29 25.76 -10.76
C SER A 156 6.98 26.04 -9.43
N PHE A 157 7.03 25.09 -8.49
CA PHE A 157 8.09 25.03 -7.48
C PHE A 157 8.32 23.57 -7.05
N SER A 158 9.20 22.90 -7.79
CA SER A 158 9.88 21.69 -7.33
C SER A 158 11.00 22.14 -6.40
N LEU A 159 10.97 21.78 -5.11
CA LEU A 159 12.16 21.45 -4.29
C LEU A 159 11.91 21.19 -2.79
N VAL A 160 10.74 21.45 -2.21
CA VAL A 160 10.53 21.13 -0.78
C VAL A 160 9.16 20.51 -0.55
N ARG A 161 9.09 19.18 -0.60
CA ARG A 161 7.90 18.44 -0.16
C ARG A 161 8.27 17.19 0.64
N ASN A 162 9.16 17.38 1.60
CA ASN A 162 9.31 16.51 2.76
C ASN A 162 9.30 17.44 3.97
N LEU A 163 8.37 17.20 4.89
CA LEU A 163 8.02 18.01 6.08
C LEU A 163 6.95 19.08 5.79
N PHE A 164 5.83 18.95 6.50
CA PHE A 164 4.65 19.85 6.53
C PHE A 164 3.65 19.74 5.37
N ILE A 165 2.87 18.66 5.39
CA ILE A 165 1.42 18.84 5.14
C ILE A 165 0.78 18.89 6.53
N SER A 166 0.74 20.10 7.10
CA SER A 166 -0.11 20.41 8.24
C SER A 166 -1.56 20.15 7.84
N ALA A 167 -2.30 19.59 8.78
CA ALA A 167 -3.74 19.44 8.73
C ALA A 167 -4.43 20.73 8.25
N VAL A 168 -4.88 20.73 7.00
CA VAL A 168 -5.89 21.66 6.52
C VAL A 168 -6.96 20.79 5.88
N GLY A 169 -8.12 20.76 6.52
CA GLY A 169 -9.31 20.10 6.01
C GLY A 169 -9.67 20.68 4.64
N MET A 170 -9.58 19.85 3.63
CA MET A 170 -10.24 20.05 2.35
C MET A 170 -11.02 18.78 2.05
N GLY A 171 -12.34 18.87 2.16
CA GLY A 171 -13.30 17.80 1.89
C GLY A 171 -13.41 17.49 0.40
N GLY A 172 -12.35 16.94 -0.19
CA GLY A 172 -12.37 16.25 -1.48
C GLY A 172 -12.05 14.78 -1.24
N GLY A 173 -12.99 13.88 -1.52
CA GLY A 173 -12.79 12.45 -1.34
C GLY A 173 -11.62 11.95 -2.17
N HIS A 174 -10.60 11.37 -1.52
CA HIS A 174 -9.49 10.75 -2.25
C HIS A 174 -10.03 9.59 -3.10
N ALA A 175 -9.87 9.69 -4.42
CA ALA A 175 -10.30 8.67 -5.36
C ALA A 175 -9.43 7.42 -5.22
N CYS A 176 -10.06 6.30 -4.86
CA CYS A 176 -9.42 5.01 -4.71
C CYS A 176 -9.33 4.29 -6.07
N LYS A 177 -8.14 3.80 -6.43
CA LYS A 177 -7.85 3.10 -7.69
C LYS A 177 -8.56 1.74 -7.83
N VAL A 178 -8.96 1.16 -6.70
CA VAL A 178 -9.69 -0.11 -6.64
C VAL A 178 -11.20 0.10 -6.82
N CYS A 179 -11.70 1.30 -6.53
CA CYS A 179 -13.12 1.58 -6.69
C CYS A 179 -13.47 1.84 -8.17
N PRO A 180 -14.74 1.64 -8.57
CA PRO A 180 -15.22 2.03 -9.89
C PRO A 180 -14.92 3.51 -10.19
N GLU A 181 -14.72 3.86 -11.45
CA GLU A 181 -14.30 5.20 -11.90
C GLU A 181 -15.20 6.33 -11.35
N ASN A 182 -16.49 6.05 -11.10
CA ASN A 182 -17.46 7.00 -10.57
C ASN A 182 -17.38 7.23 -9.05
N CYS A 183 -16.45 6.58 -8.33
CA CYS A 183 -16.33 6.74 -6.88
C CYS A 183 -15.60 8.08 -6.52
N ALA A 184 -14.90 8.71 -7.46
CA ALA A 184 -14.31 10.04 -7.32
C ALA A 184 -15.37 11.14 -7.53
N THR A 185 -15.78 11.84 -6.49
CA THR A 185 -16.54 13.12 -6.53
C THR A 185 -16.68 13.72 -5.15
#